data_AF-A0A1F0CJE4-F1
#
_entry.id   AF-A0A1F0CJE4-F1
#
_cell.length_a   1.000
_cell.length_b   1.000
_cell.length_c   1.000
_cell.angle_alpha   90.00
_cell.angle_beta   90.00
_cell.angle_gamma   90.00
#
_symmetry.space_group_name_H-M   'P 1'
#
loop_
_entity.id
_entity.type
_entity.pdbx_description
1 polymer ?
#
loop_
_entity_poly.entity_id
_entity_poly.type
_entity_poly.pdbx_seq_one_letter_code
_entity_poly.pdbx_strand_id
1 'polypeptide(L)' 'MSVPDTDSLPPVNQAIGGKSGHSNGRRATVNFCPYCMGENLFPTTETDNSWQCRECRREFSVKFHGLLA' A
#
# COMPACT_ATOMS: atom_id res chain seq x y z
N MET A 1 32.72 22.56 14.43
CA MET A 1 32.38 21.24 14.98
C MET A 1 31.35 20.64 14.06
N SER A 2 31.75 19.71 13.19
CA SER A 2 30.88 19.15 12.15
C SER A 2 29.90 18.16 12.77
N VAL A 3 28.61 18.37 12.52
CA VAL A 3 27.53 17.47 12.97
C VAL A 3 27.66 16.11 12.25
N PRO A 4 27.50 14.97 12.94
CA PRO A 4 27.61 13.66 12.31
C PRO A 4 26.39 13.36 11.44
N ASP A 5 26.70 12.68 10.35
CA ASP A 5 25.88 12.33 9.20
C ASP A 5 24.70 11.41 9.60
N THR A 6 23.47 11.91 9.45
CA THR A 6 22.23 11.18 9.73
C THR A 6 21.87 10.19 8.60
N ASP A 7 22.69 10.08 7.55
CA ASP A 7 22.41 9.33 6.32
C ASP A 7 23.01 7.91 6.33
N SER A 8 22.77 7.15 7.41
CA SER A 8 23.19 5.74 7.46
C SER A 8 22.19 4.81 8.14
N LEU A 9 20.98 5.29 8.44
CA LEU A 9 19.93 4.40 8.93
C LEU A 9 19.15 3.82 7.74
N PRO A 10 19.12 2.48 7.55
CA PRO A 10 18.25 1.88 6.57
C PRO A 10 16.79 2.25 6.90
N PRO A 11 15.93 2.49 5.90
CA PRO A 11 14.53 2.77 6.16
C PRO A 11 13.93 1.59 6.93
N VAL A 12 13.33 1.90 8.08
CA VAL A 12 12.69 1.00 9.06
C VAL A 12 11.74 -0.05 8.44
N ASN A 13 11.35 0.16 7.18
CA ASN A 13 10.40 -0.66 6.44
C ASN A 13 11.04 -1.87 5.73
N GLN A 14 12.37 -2.03 5.75
CA GLN A 14 13.07 -3.04 4.96
C GLN A 14 13.09 -4.45 5.60
N ALA A 15 12.70 -4.58 6.87
CA ALA A 15 12.83 -5.81 7.65
C ALA A 15 11.51 -6.57 7.93
N ILE A 16 10.35 -6.07 7.49
CA ILE A 16 9.07 -6.76 7.74
C ILE A 16 8.70 -7.58 6.51
N GLY A 17 8.92 -8.89 6.59
CA GLY A 17 8.65 -9.89 5.56
C GLY A 17 7.17 -10.08 5.22
N GLY A 18 6.56 -9.05 4.64
CA GLY A 18 5.26 -9.12 3.98
C GLY A 18 5.36 -8.38 2.65
N LYS A 19 5.29 -9.14 1.54
CA LYS A 19 4.91 -8.69 0.18
C LYS A 19 4.93 -7.16 0.03
N SER A 20 6.12 -6.64 -0.25
CA SER A 20 6.48 -5.24 -0.50
C SER A 20 5.30 -4.27 -0.39
N GLY A 21 5.11 -3.68 0.80
CA GLY A 21 4.21 -2.55 0.97
C GLY A 21 4.53 -1.49 -0.07
N HIS A 22 3.53 -1.07 -0.85
CA HIS A 22 3.66 -0.06 -1.89
C HIS A 22 4.32 1.21 -1.32
N SER A 23 5.13 1.92 -2.12
CA SER A 23 5.86 3.14 -1.69
C SER A 23 4.97 4.28 -1.18
N ASN A 24 3.65 4.17 -1.36
CA ASN A 24 2.68 5.12 -0.83
C ASN A 24 2.22 4.67 0.56
N GLY A 25 2.73 5.34 1.60
CA GLY A 25 2.34 5.08 3.00
C GLY A 25 0.87 5.36 3.33
N ARG A 26 0.11 5.97 2.42
CA ARG A 26 -1.35 6.18 2.55
C ARG A 26 -2.18 5.10 1.87
N ARG A 27 -1.56 4.19 1.12
CA ARG A 27 -2.27 3.10 0.44
C ARG A 27 -2.69 2.06 1.46
N ALA A 28 -4.00 1.88 1.62
CA ALA A 28 -4.54 0.80 2.41
C ALA A 28 -4.39 -0.53 1.64
N THR A 29 -3.98 -1.58 2.34
CA THR A 29 -4.03 -2.96 1.83
C THR A 29 -5.44 -3.50 1.93
N VAL A 30 -5.91 -4.18 0.88
CA VAL A 30 -7.16 -4.94 0.86
C VAL A 30 -6.89 -6.42 0.67
N ASN A 31 -7.62 -7.26 1.40
CA ASN A 31 -7.52 -8.71 1.30
C ASN A 31 -8.58 -9.30 0.34
N PHE A 32 -9.73 -8.64 0.21
CA PHE A 32 -10.86 -9.12 -0.60
C PHE A 32 -11.42 -8.02 -1.50
N CYS A 33 -11.79 -8.38 -2.72
CA CYS A 33 -12.50 -7.51 -3.65
C CYS A 33 -13.89 -7.16 -3.07
N PRO A 34 -14.27 -5.86 -2.98
CA PRO A 34 -15.58 -5.47 -2.44
C PRO A 34 -16.77 -5.91 -3.31
N TYR A 35 -16.51 -6.38 -4.53
CA TYR A 35 -17.56 -6.75 -5.49
C TYR A 35 -17.76 -8.26 -5.65
N CYS A 36 -16.70 -9.06 -5.59
CA CYS A 36 -16.78 -10.51 -5.86
C CYS A 36 -16.16 -11.37 -4.75
N MET A 37 -15.64 -10.75 -3.68
CA MET A 37 -14.96 -11.41 -2.56
C MET A 37 -13.70 -12.21 -2.97
N GLY A 38 -13.23 -12.05 -4.21
CA GLY A 38 -11.99 -12.64 -4.69
C GLY A 38 -10.74 -12.00 -4.06
N GLU A 39 -9.67 -12.77 -3.98
CA GLU A 39 -8.41 -12.39 -3.33
C GLU A 39 -7.33 -12.00 -4.34
N ASN A 40 -7.58 -12.20 -5.64
CA ASN A 40 -6.62 -11.92 -6.72
C ASN A 40 -6.54 -10.42 -7.05
N LEU A 41 -5.95 -9.65 -6.13
CA LEU A 41 -5.87 -8.18 -6.13
C LEU A 41 -4.46 -7.68 -6.44
N PHE A 42 -4.34 -6.72 -7.36
CA PHE A 42 -3.08 -6.09 -7.72
C PHE A 42 -3.17 -4.56 -7.67
N PRO A 43 -2.11 -3.86 -7.23
CA PRO A 43 -2.07 -2.41 -7.31
C PRO A 43 -2.01 -1.95 -8.77
N THR A 44 -2.67 -0.84 -9.09
CA THR A 44 -2.59 -0.17 -10.39
C THR A 44 -2.04 1.25 -10.23
N THR A 45 -1.71 1.86 -11.37
CA THR A 45 -1.11 3.20 -11.45
C THR A 45 -2.11 4.29 -11.79
N GLU A 46 -3.40 3.97 -12.01
CA GLU A 46 -4.42 4.98 -12.35
C GLU A 46 -4.61 5.98 -11.21
N THR A 47 -4.59 5.48 -9.96
CA THR A 47 -4.39 6.32 -8.79
C THR A 47 -3.41 5.69 -7.81
N ASP A 48 -2.79 6.54 -6.99
CA ASP A 48 -1.90 6.19 -5.87
C ASP A 48 -2.51 5.19 -4.86
N ASN A 49 -3.82 4.94 -4.94
CA ASN A 49 -4.57 4.06 -4.06
C ASN A 49 -5.44 3.03 -4.81
N SER A 50 -5.22 2.85 -6.13
CA SER A 50 -6.02 1.95 -6.96
C SER A 50 -5.58 0.48 -6.92
N TRP A 51 -6.58 -0.39 -7.02
CA TRP A 51 -6.49 -1.84 -6.98
C TRP A 51 -7.35 -2.42 -8.10
N GLN A 52 -6.83 -3.43 -8.79
CA GLN A 52 -7.55 -4.21 -9.77
C GLN A 52 -7.76 -5.63 -9.27
N CYS A 53 -9.00 -6.11 -9.34
CA CYS A 53 -9.32 -7.51 -9.14
C CYS A 53 -9.21 -8.26 -10.47
N ARG A 54 -8.35 -9.28 -10.56
CA ARG A 54 -8.17 -10.08 -11.78
C ARG A 54 -9.29 -11.08 -12.03
N GLU A 55 -10.10 -11.40 -11.02
CA GLU A 55 -11.25 -12.31 -11.15
C GLU A 55 -12.44 -11.62 -11.81
N CYS A 56 -12.91 -10.50 -11.27
CA CYS A 56 -14.05 -9.75 -11.81
C CYS A 56 -13.68 -8.56 -12.70
N ARG A 57 -12.38 -8.32 -12.91
CA ARG A 57 -11.81 -7.26 -13.80
C ARG A 57 -12.23 -5.83 -13.44
N ARG A 58 -12.60 -5.59 -12.18
CA ARG A 58 -12.95 -4.25 -11.69
C ARG A 58 -11.74 -3.56 -11.08
N GLU A 59 -11.68 -2.26 -11.28
CA GLU A 59 -10.72 -1.35 -10.66
C GLU A 59 -11.43 -0.48 -9.61
N PHE A 60 -10.79 -0.28 -8.46
CA PHE A 60 -11.32 0.50 -7.35
C PHE A 60 -10.18 1.13 -6.52
N SER A 61 -10.45 2.23 -5.83
CA SER A 61 -9.47 2.88 -4.95
C SER A 61 -9.82 2.69 -3.48
N VAL A 62 -8.81 2.50 -2.61
CA VAL A 62 -9.00 2.39 -1.15
C VAL A 62 -8.08 3.35 -0.42
N LYS A 63 -8.68 4.25 0.36
CA LYS A 63 -7.98 5.33 1.06
C LYS A 63 -8.19 5.22 2.56
N PHE A 64 -7.10 5.26 3.33
CA PHE A 64 -7.19 5.43 4.77
C PHE A 64 -7.43 6.91 5.11
N HIS A 65 -8.53 7.19 5.82
CA HIS A 65 -8.94 8.55 6.21
C HIS A 65 -8.43 8.99 7.59
N GLY A 66 -7.92 8.07 8.42
CA GLY A 66 -7.55 8.34 9.81
C GLY A 66 -8.53 7.69 10.79
N LEU A 67 -8.31 7.96 12.09
CA LEU A 67 -9.24 7.60 13.16
C LEU A 67 -10.32 8.68 13.29
N LEU A 68 -11.57 8.27 13.42
CA LEU A 68 -12.67 9.19 13.75
C LEU A 68 -12.65 9.46 15.26
N ALA A 69 -13.01 10.69 15.65
CA ALA A 69 -13.12 11.11 17.05
C ALA A 69 -14.47 10.73 17.66
#